data_AF-A0A959T4B6-F1
#
_entry.id   AF-A0A959T4B6-F1
#
_cell.length_a   1.000
_cell.length_b   1.000
_cell.length_c   1.000
_cell.angle_alpha   90.00
_cell.angle_beta   90.00
_cell.angle_gamma   90.00
#
_symmetry.space_group_name_H-M   'P 1'
#
loop_
_entity.id
_entity.type
_entity.pdbx_description
1 polymer ?
#
loop_
_entity_poly.entity_id
_entity_poly.type
_entity_poly.pdbx_seq_one_letter_code
_entity_poly.pdbx_strand_id
1 'polypeptide(L)'
;MRCAVILMMLATLVHGCGERAAGPSILDITLELGPAIAENGVHRLELDHTHSLDSGFIVPPPSPVGGYFHVHFKLRDPLERAFRYAIFYQNTSYAFPNTDLGGGQHPNAWENFYGSWEPGGDAFHRTAASAGKEIIVTDSFRIAGDPRAEDRFRVEGRRMRWARNPRVGRYEFMLVVMPEDLYAKLPPSTTDIRVQDTESYVDPFWYYVDGPGARDEAITVHRFNEQLHLTARPDLGSGIFARPSEGLTSDAFNELCGNTPGLEASAPFEQFIHYVDGSTRFENIPLIADVLGNEFTPDDHDHYAVYFPPDRMIPTLPATTRSPCSTVRSDPEGHYIELRNPRSSFGDERKENVGVRSRNGLLYGRHRIKCALTPLLNDSGMWVGLTNAIWLIYQGAPGNLRRICSKDGYMATYWGGPDDDRVPQVDYAEIDFEILKTPPYCPDNAFPPFRAQTWTDHGDRNSWSRKSSDPRRDLITVACTNWDMACHDPEGFDVGCHPLVWGDSTFLNHRWDHDYRAVTQKSDALDKELFDGEHYWFEIDWRPTEIIWRIGPDPDHMRVVGYMNDQVTSIPNVQMQLIVTQEFHNTKWWPGSPFDQGFVPFPAKDYVGRILEVVIE
;
A
#
# COMPACT_ATOMS: atom_id res chain seq x y z
N MET A 1 -19.10 -88.19 -10.06
CA MET A 1 -18.20 -87.42 -10.94
C MET A 1 -17.95 -86.06 -10.28
N ARG A 2 -16.70 -85.82 -9.87
CA ARG A 2 -15.95 -84.55 -9.70
C ARG A 2 -16.57 -83.48 -8.77
N CYS A 3 -16.04 -83.25 -7.57
CA CYS A 3 -14.74 -82.68 -7.16
C CYS A 3 -14.45 -81.24 -7.61
N ALA A 4 -14.40 -80.37 -6.58
CA ALA A 4 -13.28 -79.48 -6.22
C ALA A 4 -13.19 -78.05 -6.80
N VAL A 5 -12.65 -77.18 -5.91
CA VAL A 5 -12.07 -75.84 -6.10
C VAL A 5 -13.15 -74.75 -6.17
N ILE A 6 -13.35 -73.88 -5.18
CA ILE A 6 -12.42 -72.81 -4.77
C ILE A 6 -12.57 -72.55 -3.26
N LEU A 7 -11.50 -72.85 -2.54
CA LEU A 7 -11.20 -72.43 -1.18
C LEU A 7 -9.87 -71.67 -1.26
N MET A 8 -9.91 -70.34 -1.49
CA MET A 8 -8.80 -69.39 -1.28
C MET A 8 -9.25 -68.01 -1.77
N MET A 9 -9.51 -67.09 -0.82
CA MET A 9 -9.58 -65.61 -0.92
C MET A 9 -10.68 -65.01 -0.04
N LEU A 10 -10.70 -65.36 1.25
CA LEU A 10 -11.33 -64.51 2.28
C LEU A 10 -10.63 -64.75 3.63
N ALA A 11 -9.31 -64.70 3.58
CA ALA A 11 -8.51 -64.26 4.71
C ALA A 11 -8.14 -62.80 4.42
N THR A 12 -8.20 -61.93 5.44
CA THR A 12 -7.78 -60.52 5.45
C THR A 12 -8.76 -59.46 4.91
N LEU A 13 -9.92 -59.34 5.56
CA LEU A 13 -10.57 -58.04 5.78
C LEU A 13 -10.88 -57.90 7.28
N VAL A 14 -9.86 -58.12 8.11
CA VAL A 14 -9.80 -57.46 9.41
C VAL A 14 -9.32 -56.06 9.08
N HIS A 15 -10.26 -55.13 8.89
CA HIS A 15 -9.97 -53.72 9.10
C HIS A 15 -9.43 -53.62 10.52
N GLY A 16 -8.11 -53.52 10.64
CA GLY A 16 -7.48 -53.10 11.88
C GLY A 16 -7.98 -51.69 12.15
N CYS A 17 -9.05 -51.55 12.92
CA CYS A 17 -9.23 -50.44 13.83
C CYS A 17 -8.10 -50.51 14.85
N GLY A 18 -6.86 -50.23 14.41
CA GLY A 18 -5.85 -49.79 15.35
C GLY A 18 -6.35 -48.45 15.87
N GLU A 19 -6.65 -48.39 17.17
CA GLU A 19 -6.78 -47.12 17.86
C GLU A 19 -5.59 -46.25 17.42
N ARG A 20 -5.88 -45.16 16.70
CA ARG A 20 -4.82 -44.21 16.35
C ARG A 20 -4.33 -43.66 17.67
N ALA A 21 -3.07 -43.92 17.97
CA ALA A 21 -2.48 -43.47 19.23
C ALA A 21 -2.48 -41.93 19.28
N ALA A 22 -3.02 -41.38 20.36
CA ALA A 22 -3.05 -39.95 20.64
C ALA A 22 -1.67 -39.28 20.47
N GLY A 23 -1.66 -38.00 20.14
CA GLY A 23 -0.45 -37.18 19.99
C GLY A 23 0.35 -37.03 21.29
N PRO A 24 1.57 -36.47 21.22
CA PRO A 24 2.41 -36.25 22.40
C PRO A 24 1.81 -35.17 23.31
N SER A 25 2.11 -35.24 24.60
CA SER A 25 1.86 -34.10 25.49
C SER A 25 2.98 -33.07 25.33
N ILE A 26 2.62 -31.81 25.13
CA ILE A 26 3.54 -30.66 25.08
C ILE A 26 3.58 -30.02 26.46
N LEU A 27 4.77 -29.85 27.02
CA LEU A 27 5.03 -29.33 28.37
C LEU A 27 6.06 -28.18 28.30
N ASP A 28 6.05 -27.30 29.31
CA ASP A 28 7.03 -26.22 29.49
C ASP A 28 7.31 -25.41 28.20
N ILE A 29 6.24 -25.10 27.46
CA ILE A 29 6.31 -24.40 26.18
C ILE A 29 6.47 -22.89 26.38
N THR A 30 7.45 -22.30 25.70
CA THR A 30 7.68 -20.85 25.67
C THR A 30 8.04 -20.39 24.26
N LEU A 31 7.57 -19.19 23.92
CA LEU A 31 7.96 -18.45 22.72
C LEU A 31 8.54 -17.11 23.14
N GLU A 32 9.82 -16.90 22.83
CA GLU A 32 10.53 -15.68 23.14
C GLU A 32 10.64 -14.81 21.88
N LEU A 33 9.88 -13.72 21.86
CA LEU A 33 9.85 -12.76 20.75
C LEU A 33 10.95 -11.68 20.84
N GLY A 34 12.00 -11.93 21.63
CA GLY A 34 13.16 -11.05 21.74
C GLY A 34 12.89 -9.75 22.52
N PRO A 35 13.68 -8.66 22.28
CA PRO A 35 13.64 -7.41 23.05
C PRO A 35 12.40 -6.53 22.79
N ALA A 36 11.38 -7.07 22.15
CA ALA A 36 10.14 -6.36 21.85
C ALA A 36 9.46 -5.89 23.14
N ILE A 37 8.93 -4.66 23.14
CA ILE A 37 8.19 -4.11 24.27
C ILE A 37 6.90 -4.92 24.40
N ALA A 38 6.80 -5.71 25.49
CA ALA A 38 5.63 -6.51 25.79
C ALA A 38 4.64 -5.68 26.61
N GLU A 39 3.47 -5.41 26.03
CA GLU A 39 2.35 -4.80 26.73
C GLU A 39 1.13 -5.71 26.57
N ASN A 40 0.60 -6.23 27.69
CA ASN A 40 -0.54 -7.16 27.70
C ASN A 40 -0.37 -8.39 26.79
N GLY A 41 0.84 -8.95 26.70
CA GLY A 41 1.14 -10.13 25.86
C GLY A 41 1.39 -9.84 24.37
N VAL A 42 1.38 -8.56 23.97
CA VAL A 42 1.68 -8.12 22.60
C VAL A 42 3.06 -7.51 22.57
N HIS A 43 3.95 -8.14 21.81
CA HIS A 43 5.32 -7.70 21.56
C HIS A 43 5.34 -6.75 20.37
N ARG A 44 5.90 -5.56 20.50
CA ARG A 44 5.98 -4.58 19.40
C ARG A 44 7.39 -4.53 18.79
N LEU A 45 7.46 -4.57 17.47
CA LEU A 45 8.70 -4.37 16.69
C LEU A 45 8.43 -3.42 15.51
N GLU A 46 9.51 -2.78 15.05
CA GLU A 46 9.51 -1.92 13.88
C GLU A 46 10.34 -2.57 12.76
N LEU A 47 9.92 -2.37 11.52
CA LEU A 47 10.67 -2.79 10.34
C LEU A 47 11.98 -2.01 10.22
N ASP A 48 13.10 -2.74 10.11
CA ASP A 48 14.41 -2.15 9.85
C ASP A 48 14.60 -1.92 8.35
N HIS A 49 14.70 -0.65 7.96
CA HIS A 49 14.89 -0.25 6.56
C HIS A 49 16.33 -0.44 6.07
N THR A 50 17.29 -0.70 6.97
CA THR A 50 18.70 -0.89 6.63
C THR A 50 18.89 -2.16 5.80
N HIS A 51 19.49 -2.03 4.61
CA HIS A 51 19.72 -3.08 3.61
C HIS A 51 18.45 -3.81 3.12
N SER A 52 17.27 -3.31 3.44
CA SER A 52 15.98 -3.96 3.19
C SER A 52 15.64 -4.12 1.70
N LEU A 53 16.24 -3.33 0.81
CA LEU A 53 16.03 -3.44 -0.64
C LEU A 53 16.69 -4.66 -1.26
N ASP A 54 17.81 -5.12 -0.69
CA ASP A 54 18.53 -6.30 -1.16
C ASP A 54 18.00 -7.58 -0.51
N SER A 55 17.74 -7.53 0.80
CA SER A 55 17.37 -8.71 1.59
C SER A 55 15.86 -8.92 1.73
N GLY A 56 15.04 -7.91 1.41
CA GLY A 56 13.70 -7.78 2.00
C GLY A 56 13.78 -7.47 3.50
N PHE A 57 12.63 -7.20 4.12
CA PHE A 57 12.59 -7.10 5.57
C PHE A 57 12.75 -8.47 6.25
N ILE A 58 13.46 -8.49 7.37
CA ILE A 58 13.70 -9.64 8.22
C ILE A 58 13.33 -9.25 9.65
N VAL A 59 12.53 -10.09 10.32
CA VAL A 59 11.97 -9.82 11.64
C VAL A 59 12.20 -11.02 12.57
N PRO A 60 12.94 -10.86 13.69
CA PRO A 60 13.58 -9.62 14.13
C PRO A 60 14.80 -9.27 13.25
N PRO A 61 15.24 -8.00 13.21
CA PRO A 61 16.36 -7.58 12.39
C PRO A 61 17.66 -8.29 12.81
N PRO A 62 18.60 -8.55 11.89
CA PRO A 62 19.89 -9.14 12.23
C PRO A 62 20.68 -8.25 13.18
N SER A 63 21.17 -8.80 14.30
CA SER A 63 22.05 -8.10 15.24
C SER A 63 23.22 -8.98 15.70
N PRO A 64 24.32 -8.39 16.24
CA PRO A 64 25.46 -9.16 16.75
C PRO A 64 25.11 -10.14 17.89
N VAL A 65 24.02 -9.89 18.61
CA VAL A 65 23.57 -10.68 19.78
C VAL A 65 22.34 -11.55 19.47
N GLY A 66 21.82 -11.52 18.24
CA GLY A 66 20.66 -12.32 17.83
C GLY A 66 19.93 -11.78 16.60
N GLY A 67 19.04 -12.57 16.01
CA GLY A 67 18.27 -12.22 14.81
C GLY A 67 17.15 -13.24 14.54
N TYR A 68 16.65 -13.84 15.61
CA TYR A 68 15.67 -14.91 15.61
C TYR A 68 14.76 -14.79 16.84
N PHE A 69 13.54 -15.30 16.69
CA PHE A 69 12.67 -15.68 17.80
C PHE A 69 13.05 -17.08 18.26
N HIS A 70 12.90 -17.35 19.55
CA HIS A 70 13.29 -18.62 20.14
C HIS A 70 12.07 -19.36 20.66
N VAL A 71 12.03 -20.68 20.43
CA VAL A 71 11.00 -21.56 20.97
C VAL A 71 11.65 -22.63 21.81
N HIS A 72 11.05 -22.92 22.96
CA HIS A 72 11.42 -24.02 23.83
C HIS A 72 10.17 -24.80 24.20
N PHE A 73 10.27 -26.13 24.18
CA PHE A 73 9.20 -26.99 24.69
C PHE A 73 9.74 -28.37 25.01
N LYS A 74 8.95 -29.12 25.77
CA LYS A 74 9.19 -30.53 26.07
C LYS A 74 8.09 -31.40 25.50
N LEU A 75 8.45 -32.54 24.94
CA LEU A 75 7.52 -33.57 24.52
C LEU A 75 7.59 -34.78 25.46
N ARG A 76 6.41 -35.28 25.84
CA ARG A 76 6.25 -36.54 26.54
C ARG A 76 5.34 -37.45 25.72
N ASP A 77 5.83 -38.63 25.40
CA ASP A 77 5.09 -39.65 24.67
C ASP A 77 5.16 -41.01 25.40
N PRO A 78 4.03 -41.63 25.74
CA PRO A 78 4.01 -42.95 26.36
C PRO A 78 4.48 -44.08 25.43
N LEU A 79 4.52 -43.86 24.11
CA LEU A 79 4.87 -44.87 23.10
C LEU A 79 6.31 -44.77 22.58
N GLU A 80 7.12 -43.88 23.16
CA GLU A 80 8.53 -43.66 22.81
C GLU A 80 8.81 -43.37 21.32
N ARG A 81 7.86 -42.75 20.63
CA ARG A 81 7.96 -42.41 19.20
C ARG A 81 8.91 -41.23 18.95
N ALA A 82 9.35 -41.12 17.70
CA ALA A 82 9.96 -39.90 17.18
C ALA A 82 8.88 -38.99 16.57
N PHE A 83 9.08 -37.68 16.66
CA PHE A 83 8.13 -36.67 16.24
C PHE A 83 8.69 -35.75 15.17
N ARG A 84 7.77 -35.16 14.41
CA ARG A 84 7.97 -34.03 13.53
C ARG A 84 7.31 -32.81 14.13
N TYR A 85 7.97 -31.67 14.05
CA TYR A 85 7.41 -30.40 14.52
C TYR A 85 7.69 -29.22 13.59
N ALA A 86 6.78 -28.27 13.58
CA ALA A 86 6.92 -27.00 12.87
C ALA A 86 6.29 -25.86 13.66
N ILE A 87 6.91 -24.68 13.59
CA ILE A 87 6.32 -23.43 14.05
C ILE A 87 5.74 -22.71 12.84
N PHE A 88 4.49 -22.27 12.93
CA PHE A 88 3.87 -21.42 11.92
C PHE A 88 3.58 -20.04 12.50
N TYR A 89 3.65 -19.02 11.64
CA TYR A 89 3.21 -17.66 11.93
C TYR A 89 2.28 -17.16 10.83
N GLN A 90 1.33 -16.28 11.18
CA GLN A 90 0.43 -15.64 10.23
C GLN A 90 0.13 -14.20 10.64
N ASN A 91 0.18 -13.28 9.69
CA ASN A 91 -0.37 -11.94 9.86
C ASN A 91 -1.91 -12.03 9.93
N THR A 92 -2.52 -11.50 10.97
CA THR A 92 -3.97 -11.56 11.21
C THR A 92 -4.67 -10.22 10.95
N SER A 93 -3.94 -9.10 10.95
CA SER A 93 -4.52 -7.77 10.68
C SER A 93 -5.08 -7.66 9.26
N TYR A 94 -4.39 -8.23 8.28
CA TYR A 94 -4.71 -8.12 6.85
C TYR A 94 -4.82 -9.49 6.19
N ALA A 95 -5.38 -10.46 6.91
CA ALA A 95 -5.69 -11.78 6.39
C ALA A 95 -7.14 -11.88 5.95
N PHE A 96 -7.38 -12.66 4.90
CA PHE A 96 -8.67 -13.28 4.68
C PHE A 96 -8.96 -14.28 5.81
N PRO A 97 -10.24 -14.54 6.12
CA PRO A 97 -10.60 -15.68 6.95
C PRO A 97 -9.91 -16.95 6.44
N ASN A 98 -9.48 -17.84 7.35
CA ASN A 98 -8.86 -19.10 6.94
C ASN A 98 -9.91 -20.07 6.36
N THR A 99 -11.16 -19.93 6.81
CA THR A 99 -12.27 -20.85 6.56
C THR A 99 -13.41 -20.12 5.84
N ASP A 100 -14.02 -20.77 4.84
CA ASP A 100 -15.21 -20.29 4.15
C ASP A 100 -16.50 -20.62 4.92
N LEU A 101 -17.66 -20.19 4.40
CA LEU A 101 -18.97 -20.47 5.01
C LEU A 101 -19.34 -21.96 5.05
N GLY A 102 -18.71 -22.80 4.22
CA GLY A 102 -18.91 -24.25 4.15
C GLY A 102 -17.96 -25.06 5.03
N GLY A 103 -17.03 -24.41 5.74
CA GLY A 103 -15.97 -25.08 6.51
C GLY A 103 -14.76 -25.52 5.66
N GLY A 104 -14.75 -25.21 4.37
CA GLY A 104 -13.58 -25.36 3.49
C GLY A 104 -12.58 -24.24 3.69
N GLN A 105 -11.41 -24.34 3.05
CA GLN A 105 -10.44 -23.24 3.05
C GLN A 105 -11.02 -22.05 2.30
N HIS A 106 -10.88 -20.84 2.84
CA HIS A 106 -11.30 -19.65 2.12
C HIS A 106 -10.56 -19.53 0.76
N PRO A 107 -11.26 -19.20 -0.35
CA PRO A 107 -10.66 -19.19 -1.69
C PRO A 107 -9.43 -18.28 -1.82
N ASN A 108 -9.36 -17.22 -1.02
CA ASN A 108 -8.24 -16.27 -1.00
C ASN A 108 -7.28 -16.46 0.19
N ALA A 109 -7.43 -17.50 1.01
CA ALA A 109 -6.52 -17.74 2.15
C ALA A 109 -5.06 -17.94 1.69
N TRP A 110 -4.84 -18.43 0.47
CA TRP A 110 -3.49 -18.54 -0.11
C TRP A 110 -2.80 -17.18 -0.28
N GLU A 111 -3.52 -16.06 -0.27
CA GLU A 111 -2.94 -14.71 -0.29
C GLU A 111 -2.44 -14.28 1.10
N ASN A 112 -2.88 -14.93 2.18
CA ASN A 112 -2.46 -14.59 3.54
C ASN A 112 -0.93 -14.64 3.66
N PHE A 113 -0.38 -13.75 4.49
CA PHE A 113 1.03 -13.78 4.81
C PHE A 113 1.25 -14.72 5.99
N TYR A 114 1.67 -15.93 5.69
CA TYR A 114 2.05 -16.95 6.68
C TYR A 114 3.36 -17.62 6.28
N GLY A 115 4.04 -18.18 7.27
CA GLY A 115 5.33 -18.85 7.08
C GLY A 115 5.66 -19.82 8.21
N SER A 116 6.84 -20.43 8.11
CA SER A 116 7.39 -21.37 9.08
C SER A 116 8.91 -21.21 9.16
N TRP A 117 9.67 -22.31 9.16
CA TRP A 117 11.12 -22.31 9.01
C TRP A 117 11.55 -21.61 7.74
N GLU A 118 12.74 -21.00 7.76
CA GLU A 118 13.26 -20.34 6.57
C GLU A 118 13.42 -21.33 5.41
N PRO A 119 13.11 -20.93 4.17
CA PRO A 119 13.14 -21.88 3.07
C PRO A 119 14.58 -22.31 2.75
N GLY A 120 14.76 -23.62 2.60
CA GLY A 120 16.06 -24.25 2.34
C GLY A 120 16.34 -25.43 3.27
N GLY A 121 15.60 -25.54 4.37
CA GLY A 121 15.59 -26.70 5.27
C GLY A 121 14.35 -27.59 5.14
N ASP A 122 14.24 -28.52 6.10
CA ASP A 122 13.10 -29.40 6.29
C ASP A 122 11.85 -28.60 6.68
N ALA A 123 10.69 -28.95 6.12
CA ALA A 123 9.43 -28.27 6.44
C ALA A 123 8.93 -28.58 7.87
N PHE A 124 9.26 -29.78 8.37
CA PHE A 124 9.11 -30.15 9.78
C PHE A 124 10.44 -30.72 10.29
N HIS A 125 10.96 -30.14 11.36
CA HIS A 125 12.14 -30.65 12.04
C HIS A 125 11.82 -31.95 12.78
N ARG A 126 12.83 -32.82 12.91
CA ARG A 126 12.68 -34.15 13.51
C ARG A 126 13.26 -34.18 14.92
N THR A 127 12.55 -34.81 15.84
CA THR A 127 13.07 -35.14 17.18
C THR A 127 13.75 -36.52 17.19
N ALA A 128 14.62 -36.75 18.18
CA ALA A 128 14.98 -38.11 18.55
C ALA A 128 13.74 -38.87 19.09
N ALA A 129 13.81 -40.20 19.11
CA ALA A 129 12.86 -41.01 19.87
C ALA A 129 13.01 -40.73 21.37
N SER A 130 11.90 -40.74 22.11
CA SER A 130 11.92 -40.30 23.53
C SER A 130 12.75 -41.22 24.43
N ALA A 131 12.90 -42.51 24.07
CA ALA A 131 13.62 -43.54 24.83
C ALA A 131 13.25 -43.55 26.32
N GLY A 132 11.97 -43.33 26.62
CA GLY A 132 11.42 -43.29 27.97
C GLY A 132 11.68 -41.99 28.74
N LYS A 133 12.20 -40.95 28.08
CA LYS A 133 12.51 -39.63 28.66
C LYS A 133 11.73 -38.51 27.97
N GLU A 134 11.66 -37.36 28.62
CA GLU A 134 11.17 -36.14 27.98
C GLU A 134 12.15 -35.70 26.89
N ILE A 135 11.61 -35.35 25.73
CA ILE A 135 12.38 -34.76 24.63
C ILE A 135 12.37 -33.26 24.85
N ILE A 136 13.56 -32.66 25.02
CA ILE A 136 13.70 -31.20 25.13
C ILE A 136 14.02 -30.66 23.73
N VAL A 137 13.23 -29.69 23.28
CA VAL A 137 13.44 -29.00 22.02
C VAL A 137 13.71 -27.53 22.31
N THR A 138 14.79 -27.03 21.72
CA THR A 138 15.11 -25.60 21.64
C THR A 138 15.43 -25.29 20.19
N ASP A 139 14.71 -24.35 19.60
CA ASP A 139 14.89 -23.97 18.21
C ASP A 139 14.66 -22.47 18.03
N SER A 140 14.85 -21.97 16.81
CA SER A 140 14.70 -20.56 16.49
C SER A 140 14.25 -20.32 15.06
N PHE A 141 13.47 -19.27 14.84
CA PHE A 141 12.95 -18.91 13.53
C PHE A 141 12.90 -17.39 13.37
N ARG A 142 12.65 -16.92 12.15
CA ARG A 142 12.43 -15.50 11.86
C ARG A 142 11.39 -15.36 10.75
N ILE A 143 10.75 -14.20 10.70
CA ILE A 143 9.83 -13.82 9.65
C ILE A 143 10.64 -13.09 8.57
N ALA A 144 10.50 -13.51 7.32
CA ALA A 144 11.19 -12.88 6.20
C ALA A 144 10.27 -12.79 4.98
N GLY A 145 10.62 -11.91 4.05
CA GLY A 145 9.89 -11.81 2.78
C GLY A 145 9.97 -13.11 1.95
N ASP A 146 8.91 -13.37 1.19
CA ASP A 146 8.67 -14.62 0.45
C ASP A 146 8.89 -15.90 1.30
N PRO A 147 8.07 -16.10 2.35
CA PRO A 147 8.23 -17.24 3.27
C PRO A 147 7.94 -18.59 2.61
N ARG A 148 7.25 -18.62 1.46
CA ARG A 148 6.93 -19.83 0.70
C ARG A 148 7.89 -20.13 -0.45
N ALA A 149 8.90 -19.29 -0.66
CA ALA A 149 9.88 -19.49 -1.73
C ALA A 149 9.27 -19.57 -3.14
N GLU A 150 8.25 -18.76 -3.43
CA GLU A 150 7.46 -18.91 -4.65
C GLU A 150 8.28 -18.53 -5.88
N ASP A 151 8.19 -19.35 -6.93
CA ASP A 151 9.00 -19.16 -8.14
C ASP A 151 8.69 -17.84 -8.87
N ARG A 152 7.48 -17.30 -8.72
CA ARG A 152 7.11 -15.99 -9.28
C ARG A 152 7.90 -14.82 -8.69
N PHE A 153 8.53 -14.99 -7.53
CA PHE A 153 9.40 -13.98 -6.90
C PHE A 153 10.88 -14.20 -7.22
N ARG A 154 11.22 -15.01 -8.22
CA ARG A 154 12.60 -15.22 -8.67
C ARG A 154 12.90 -14.42 -9.94
N VAL A 155 14.09 -13.82 -9.97
CA VAL A 155 14.66 -13.19 -11.17
C VAL A 155 16.03 -13.78 -11.39
N GLU A 156 16.29 -14.32 -12.58
CA GLU A 156 17.56 -14.97 -12.94
C GLU A 156 17.98 -16.06 -11.93
N GLY A 157 17.00 -16.81 -11.41
CA GLY A 157 17.19 -17.87 -10.40
C GLY A 157 17.40 -17.37 -8.96
N ARG A 158 17.65 -16.07 -8.75
CA ARG A 158 17.77 -15.45 -7.42
C ARG A 158 16.39 -15.12 -6.86
N ARG A 159 16.15 -15.47 -5.59
CA ARG A 159 14.93 -15.09 -4.88
C ARG A 159 14.97 -13.60 -4.51
N MET A 160 13.93 -12.88 -4.87
CA MET A 160 13.71 -11.48 -4.53
C MET A 160 12.78 -11.38 -3.32
N ARG A 161 13.31 -11.62 -2.12
CA ARG A 161 12.53 -11.62 -0.87
C ARG A 161 11.76 -10.30 -0.65
N TRP A 162 12.35 -9.19 -1.08
CA TRP A 162 11.73 -7.85 -1.02
C TRP A 162 10.45 -7.74 -1.86
N ALA A 163 10.21 -8.64 -2.82
CA ALA A 163 9.01 -8.62 -3.65
C ALA A 163 7.76 -9.08 -2.90
N ARG A 164 7.90 -9.75 -1.75
CA ARG A 164 6.77 -10.10 -0.88
C ARG A 164 7.17 -9.87 0.58
N ASN A 165 7.25 -8.61 0.99
CA ASN A 165 7.66 -8.25 2.33
C ASN A 165 6.69 -8.78 3.41
N PRO A 166 7.18 -9.00 4.66
CA PRO A 166 6.33 -9.09 5.84
C PRO A 166 5.31 -7.96 5.89
N ARG A 167 4.07 -8.28 6.23
CA ARG A 167 3.00 -7.30 6.40
C ARG A 167 3.11 -6.64 7.75
N VAL A 168 2.77 -5.36 7.85
CA VAL A 168 2.54 -4.71 9.15
C VAL A 168 1.30 -5.29 9.83
N GLY A 169 1.16 -5.04 11.13
CA GLY A 169 0.03 -5.48 11.94
C GLY A 169 0.36 -6.67 12.84
N ARG A 170 -0.67 -7.37 13.28
CA ARG A 170 -0.57 -8.44 14.27
C ARG A 170 -0.21 -9.77 13.63
N TYR A 171 0.60 -10.54 14.34
CA TYR A 171 0.97 -11.91 14.04
C TYR A 171 0.62 -12.83 15.19
N GLU A 172 0.12 -14.01 14.84
CA GLU A 172 -0.06 -15.12 15.76
C GLU A 172 0.85 -16.29 15.39
N PHE A 173 1.07 -17.18 16.35
CA PHE A 173 1.99 -18.31 16.22
C PHE A 173 1.31 -19.61 16.65
N MET A 174 1.68 -20.72 16.01
CA MET A 174 1.32 -22.06 16.47
C MET A 174 2.48 -23.04 16.31
N LEU A 175 2.55 -24.00 17.23
CA LEU A 175 3.38 -25.19 17.14
C LEU A 175 2.51 -26.37 16.73
N VAL A 176 2.94 -27.11 15.72
CA VAL A 176 2.33 -28.37 15.29
C VAL A 176 3.31 -29.49 15.54
N VAL A 177 2.88 -30.56 16.21
CA VAL A 177 3.68 -31.75 16.50
C VAL A 177 2.91 -33.00 16.10
N MET A 178 3.56 -33.94 15.42
CA MET A 178 2.94 -35.20 15.01
C MET A 178 3.97 -36.35 14.95
N PRO A 179 3.54 -37.62 15.07
CA PRO A 179 4.41 -38.77 14.87
C PRO A 179 5.06 -38.81 13.48
N GLU A 180 6.32 -39.25 13.39
CA GLU A 180 7.07 -39.40 12.13
C GLU A 180 6.30 -40.24 11.08
N ASP A 181 5.63 -41.30 11.51
CA ASP A 181 4.92 -42.22 10.61
C ASP A 181 3.61 -41.64 10.07
N LEU A 182 3.01 -40.68 10.79
CA LEU A 182 1.87 -39.90 10.30
C LEU A 182 2.34 -38.86 9.29
N TYR A 183 3.38 -38.09 9.62
CA TYR A 183 3.98 -37.10 8.73
C TYR A 183 4.28 -37.68 7.34
N ALA A 184 4.85 -38.91 7.28
CA ALA A 184 5.18 -39.59 6.04
C ALA A 184 3.96 -39.98 5.17
N LYS A 185 2.74 -39.93 5.71
CA LYS A 185 1.48 -40.28 5.02
C LYS A 185 0.66 -39.05 4.63
N LEU A 186 0.98 -37.87 5.18
CA LEU A 186 0.25 -36.64 4.87
C LEU A 186 0.59 -36.12 3.47
N PRO A 187 -0.36 -35.47 2.78
CA PRO A 187 -0.07 -34.81 1.50
C PRO A 187 1.04 -33.77 1.66
N PRO A 188 2.02 -33.69 0.74
CA PRO A 188 3.12 -32.73 0.84
C PRO A 188 2.67 -31.27 0.98
N SER A 189 1.57 -30.88 0.33
CA SER A 189 0.99 -29.54 0.43
C SER A 189 0.51 -29.17 1.84
N THR A 190 0.25 -30.15 2.70
CA THR A 190 -0.19 -29.92 4.10
C THR A 190 0.97 -29.87 5.09
N THR A 191 2.13 -30.43 4.71
CA THR A 191 3.33 -30.50 5.54
C THR A 191 4.42 -29.54 5.07
N ASP A 192 4.33 -29.02 3.86
CA ASP A 192 5.26 -28.07 3.28
C ASP A 192 4.50 -26.90 2.62
N ILE A 193 4.53 -25.73 3.26
CA ILE A 193 3.85 -24.51 2.78
C ILE A 193 4.37 -24.00 1.43
N ARG A 194 5.47 -24.56 0.93
CA ARG A 194 6.07 -24.23 -0.38
C ARG A 194 5.40 -25.02 -1.50
N VAL A 195 4.63 -26.06 -1.19
CA VAL A 195 4.01 -26.96 -2.16
C VAL A 195 2.53 -26.62 -2.32
N GLN A 196 2.11 -26.41 -3.56
CA GLN A 196 0.70 -26.22 -3.91
C GLN A 196 -0.02 -27.58 -3.98
N ASP A 197 -1.30 -27.58 -3.61
CA ASP A 197 -2.24 -28.63 -3.97
C ASP A 197 -3.05 -28.18 -5.18
N THR A 198 -2.97 -28.93 -6.27
CA THR A 198 -3.42 -28.55 -7.61
C THR A 198 -2.86 -27.19 -8.06
N GLU A 199 -3.53 -26.08 -7.73
CA GLU A 199 -3.16 -24.71 -8.11
C GLU A 199 -3.17 -23.72 -6.94
N SER A 200 -3.40 -24.17 -5.70
CA SER A 200 -3.47 -23.30 -4.52
C SER A 200 -2.63 -23.83 -3.36
N TYR A 201 -2.18 -22.93 -2.50
CA TYR A 201 -1.50 -23.31 -1.27
C TYR A 201 -2.52 -23.71 -0.21
N VAL A 202 -2.21 -24.75 0.55
CA VAL A 202 -2.96 -25.06 1.77
C VAL A 202 -2.48 -24.10 2.87
N ASP A 203 -3.42 -23.38 3.46
CA ASP A 203 -3.17 -22.51 4.61
C ASP A 203 -3.00 -23.42 5.85
N PRO A 204 -1.86 -23.36 6.55
CA PRO A 204 -1.61 -24.23 7.70
C PRO A 204 -2.57 -23.91 8.85
N PHE A 205 -2.98 -22.66 9.05
CA PHE A 205 -3.92 -22.29 10.10
C PHE A 205 -5.31 -22.83 9.79
N TRP A 206 -5.74 -22.84 8.52
CA TRP A 206 -6.94 -23.59 8.16
C TRP A 206 -6.76 -25.09 8.45
N TYR A 207 -5.73 -25.73 7.89
CA TYR A 207 -5.60 -27.19 7.92
C TYR A 207 -5.52 -27.77 9.34
N TYR A 208 -4.71 -27.15 10.20
CA TYR A 208 -4.42 -27.66 11.55
C TYR A 208 -5.41 -27.18 12.62
N VAL A 209 -6.16 -26.10 12.39
CA VAL A 209 -7.12 -25.56 13.38
C VAL A 209 -8.57 -25.90 13.04
N ASP A 210 -8.96 -25.80 11.77
CA ASP A 210 -10.37 -25.95 11.34
C ASP A 210 -10.58 -27.15 10.38
N GLY A 211 -9.52 -27.54 9.67
CA GLY A 211 -9.53 -28.49 8.57
C GLY A 211 -9.34 -29.96 8.99
N PRO A 212 -8.91 -30.83 8.06
CA PRO A 212 -8.72 -32.25 8.33
C PRO A 212 -7.68 -32.54 9.43
N GLY A 213 -6.62 -31.73 9.53
CA GLY A 213 -5.56 -31.91 10.52
C GLY A 213 -6.05 -31.72 11.96
N ALA A 214 -7.01 -30.80 12.17
CA ALA A 214 -7.62 -30.56 13.48
C ALA A 214 -8.42 -31.75 14.03
N ARG A 215 -8.81 -32.69 13.15
CA ARG A 215 -9.62 -33.87 13.50
C ARG A 215 -8.76 -35.12 13.74
N ASP A 216 -7.45 -35.05 13.52
CA ASP A 216 -6.54 -36.16 13.75
C ASP A 216 -5.94 -36.08 15.15
N GLU A 217 -6.39 -36.94 16.06
CA GLU A 217 -5.94 -36.97 17.47
C GLU A 217 -4.44 -37.23 17.64
N ALA A 218 -3.76 -37.74 16.60
CA ALA A 218 -2.31 -37.92 16.60
C ALA A 218 -1.54 -36.62 16.35
N ILE A 219 -2.20 -35.57 15.86
CA ILE A 219 -1.62 -34.24 15.67
C ILE A 219 -1.93 -33.40 16.91
N THR A 220 -0.89 -32.82 17.49
CA THR A 220 -1.01 -31.89 18.61
C THR A 220 -0.66 -30.49 18.15
N VAL A 221 -1.60 -29.57 18.33
CA VAL A 221 -1.44 -28.16 17.97
C VAL A 221 -1.45 -27.33 19.26
N HIS A 222 -0.48 -26.44 19.40
CA HIS A 222 -0.43 -25.46 20.47
C HIS A 222 -0.42 -24.06 19.86
N ARG A 223 -1.41 -23.23 20.20
CA ARG A 223 -1.43 -21.81 19.84
C ARG A 223 -0.80 -21.01 20.97
N PHE A 224 0.17 -20.19 20.62
CA PHE A 224 0.84 -19.31 21.58
C PHE A 224 -0.09 -18.15 21.96
N ASN A 225 0.02 -17.67 23.20
CA ASN A 225 -0.70 -16.48 23.63
C ASN A 225 0.07 -15.20 23.25
N GLU A 226 1.38 -15.33 23.09
CA GLU A 226 2.28 -14.29 22.63
C GLU A 226 1.91 -13.86 21.22
N GLN A 227 1.75 -12.56 21.01
CA GLN A 227 1.53 -11.96 19.70
C GLN A 227 2.66 -11.00 19.36
N LEU A 228 2.94 -10.85 18.07
CA LEU A 228 3.82 -9.81 17.56
C LEU A 228 2.96 -8.75 16.88
N HIS A 229 3.24 -7.47 17.10
CA HIS A 229 2.70 -6.35 16.36
C HIS A 229 3.86 -5.66 15.64
N LEU A 230 3.85 -5.72 14.31
CA LEU A 230 4.88 -5.15 13.45
C LEU A 230 4.40 -3.82 12.87
N THR A 231 5.22 -2.77 12.96
CA THR A 231 4.94 -1.47 12.32
C THR A 231 6.09 -1.04 11.42
N ALA A 232 5.85 -0.12 10.50
CA ALA A 232 6.89 0.59 9.77
C ALA A 232 6.88 2.07 10.19
N ARG A 233 8.04 2.59 10.61
CA ARG A 233 8.25 4.00 10.94
C ARG A 233 9.54 4.47 10.27
N PRO A 234 9.54 4.66 8.93
CA PRO A 234 10.73 5.05 8.21
C PRO A 234 11.28 6.38 8.75
N ASP A 235 12.56 6.41 9.12
CA ASP A 235 13.20 7.61 9.66
C ASP A 235 13.40 8.66 8.56
N LEU A 236 12.67 9.76 8.68
CA LEU A 236 12.71 10.90 7.77
C LEU A 236 14.02 11.70 7.87
N GLY A 237 14.84 11.45 8.90
CA GLY A 237 16.16 12.03 9.09
C GLY A 237 17.30 11.25 8.45
N SER A 238 17.07 9.98 8.06
CA SER A 238 18.10 9.06 7.55
C SER A 238 18.51 9.30 6.08
N GLY A 239 18.06 10.41 5.50
CA GLY A 239 18.45 10.85 4.16
C GLY A 239 17.50 10.42 3.04
N ILE A 240 17.79 10.92 1.83
CA ILE A 240 16.99 10.70 0.62
C ILE A 240 17.91 10.17 -0.47
N PHE A 241 17.56 9.02 -1.04
CA PHE A 241 18.29 8.48 -2.19
C PHE A 241 17.90 9.22 -3.48
N ALA A 242 18.88 9.56 -4.31
CA ALA A 242 18.66 10.13 -5.63
C ALA A 242 19.02 9.10 -6.69
N ARG A 243 18.01 8.54 -7.39
CA ARG A 243 18.26 7.55 -8.43
C ARG A 243 19.02 8.17 -9.61
N PRO A 244 20.10 7.55 -10.09
CA PRO A 244 20.74 7.98 -11.34
C PRO A 244 19.75 7.90 -12.51
N SER A 245 19.63 8.98 -13.27
CA SER A 245 18.81 9.04 -14.48
C SER A 245 19.48 9.94 -15.52
N GLU A 246 19.23 9.67 -16.80
CA GLU A 246 19.70 10.52 -17.89
C GLU A 246 19.13 11.94 -17.74
N GLY A 247 19.96 12.95 -17.99
CA GLY A 247 19.57 14.37 -17.92
C GLY A 247 19.58 14.99 -16.52
N LEU A 248 19.83 14.22 -15.46
CA LEU A 248 19.97 14.74 -14.09
C LEU A 248 21.45 14.99 -13.72
N THR A 249 21.73 16.10 -13.04
CA THR A 249 23.05 16.45 -12.51
C THR A 249 23.17 16.10 -11.03
N SER A 250 24.41 15.99 -10.52
CA SER A 250 24.69 15.71 -9.11
C SER A 250 25.10 16.96 -8.31
N ASP A 251 24.89 18.16 -8.85
CA ASP A 251 25.47 19.40 -8.30
C ASP A 251 24.94 19.76 -6.90
N ALA A 252 23.72 19.31 -6.56
CA ALA A 252 23.09 19.54 -5.27
C ALA A 252 23.24 18.36 -4.27
N PHE A 253 23.98 17.31 -4.63
CA PHE A 253 24.18 16.16 -3.74
C PHE A 253 24.95 16.57 -2.48
N ASN A 254 24.60 15.93 -1.37
CA ASN A 254 25.23 16.12 -0.07
C ASN A 254 25.16 14.81 0.74
N GLU A 255 25.57 14.85 2.00
CA GLU A 255 25.63 13.67 2.86
C GLU A 255 24.25 13.05 3.16
N LEU A 256 23.19 13.86 3.13
CA LEU A 256 21.81 13.47 3.45
C LEU A 256 20.92 13.31 2.23
N CYS A 257 21.40 13.65 1.03
CA CYS A 257 20.68 13.40 -0.20
C CYS A 257 21.63 13.21 -1.38
N GLY A 258 21.46 12.11 -2.10
CA GLY A 258 22.34 11.71 -3.20
C GLY A 258 22.28 10.21 -3.44
N ASN A 259 23.30 9.66 -4.10
CA ASN A 259 23.34 8.26 -4.51
C ASN A 259 24.50 7.46 -3.88
N THR A 260 24.93 7.85 -2.67
CA THR A 260 26.03 7.18 -2.00
C THR A 260 25.63 5.77 -1.55
N PRO A 261 26.57 4.82 -1.42
CA PRO A 261 26.25 3.47 -0.91
C PRO A 261 25.60 3.49 0.49
N GLY A 262 25.92 4.48 1.33
CA GLY A 262 25.28 4.65 2.64
C GLY A 262 23.79 4.97 2.51
N LEU A 263 23.44 5.95 1.67
CA LEU A 263 22.04 6.30 1.39
C LEU A 263 21.33 5.15 0.66
N GLU A 264 21.99 4.48 -0.27
CA GLU A 264 21.42 3.31 -0.94
C GLU A 264 21.04 2.21 0.06
N ALA A 265 21.86 1.99 1.08
CA ALA A 265 21.62 0.99 2.12
C ALA A 265 20.57 1.41 3.16
N SER A 266 20.46 2.69 3.51
CA SER A 266 19.74 3.12 4.71
C SER A 266 18.61 4.12 4.49
N ALA A 267 18.64 4.93 3.42
CA ALA A 267 17.61 5.93 3.18
C ALA A 267 16.27 5.24 2.89
N PRO A 268 15.20 5.52 3.67
CA PRO A 268 13.90 4.89 3.44
C PRO A 268 13.13 5.55 2.29
N PHE A 269 13.50 6.77 1.90
CA PHE A 269 12.90 7.52 0.80
C PHE A 269 13.89 7.76 -0.33
N GLU A 270 13.37 7.90 -1.55
CA GLU A 270 14.08 8.46 -2.69
C GLU A 270 13.35 9.69 -3.22
N GLN A 271 14.08 10.59 -3.90
CA GLN A 271 13.43 11.72 -4.55
C GLN A 271 12.55 11.21 -5.71
N PHE A 272 11.29 11.63 -5.71
CA PHE A 272 10.36 11.32 -6.79
C PHE A 272 10.46 12.37 -7.88
N ILE A 273 10.88 11.93 -9.07
CA ILE A 273 10.93 12.75 -10.29
C ILE A 273 9.74 12.38 -11.15
N HIS A 274 8.78 13.29 -11.26
CA HIS A 274 7.53 13.07 -11.98
C HIS A 274 7.80 12.77 -13.45
N TYR A 275 7.00 11.88 -14.02
CA TYR A 275 6.87 11.81 -15.46
C TYR A 275 6.11 13.05 -15.94
N VAL A 276 6.67 13.77 -16.91
CA VAL A 276 5.99 14.91 -17.56
C VAL A 276 5.72 14.54 -19.00
N ASP A 277 4.44 14.43 -19.35
CA ASP A 277 4.02 14.27 -20.74
C ASP A 277 4.38 15.55 -21.53
N GLY A 278 5.21 15.40 -22.57
CA GLY A 278 5.64 16.50 -23.43
C GLY A 278 4.51 17.19 -24.21
N SER A 279 3.33 16.57 -24.28
CA SER A 279 2.12 17.18 -24.85
C SER A 279 1.41 18.15 -23.88
N THR A 280 1.65 18.00 -22.57
CA THR A 280 0.98 18.77 -21.52
C THR A 280 1.69 20.11 -21.32
N ARG A 281 1.15 21.18 -21.93
CA ARG A 281 1.63 22.56 -21.75
C ARG A 281 0.67 23.41 -20.94
N PHE A 282 1.24 24.27 -20.11
CA PHE A 282 0.58 25.42 -19.51
C PHE A 282 0.80 26.62 -20.41
N GLU A 283 -0.28 27.24 -20.88
CA GLU A 283 -0.23 28.53 -21.57
C GLU A 283 -0.33 29.63 -20.51
N ASN A 284 0.83 30.08 -20.00
CA ASN A 284 0.84 30.95 -18.82
C ASN A 284 0.76 32.43 -19.18
N ILE A 285 0.08 33.21 -18.36
CA ILE A 285 0.34 34.65 -18.30
C ILE A 285 1.79 34.90 -17.84
N PRO A 286 2.52 35.86 -18.43
CA PRO A 286 3.90 36.18 -18.08
C PRO A 286 3.97 37.03 -16.81
N LEU A 287 3.38 36.53 -15.72
CA LEU A 287 3.27 37.21 -14.44
C LEU A 287 3.90 36.36 -13.35
N ILE A 288 4.76 36.97 -12.54
CA ILE A 288 5.31 36.40 -11.32
C ILE A 288 4.68 37.15 -10.14
N ALA A 289 4.02 36.44 -9.22
CA ALA A 289 3.34 37.05 -8.08
C ALA A 289 3.38 36.15 -6.84
N ASP A 290 3.32 36.76 -5.66
CA ASP A 290 3.12 36.04 -4.40
C ASP A 290 1.62 35.79 -4.18
N VAL A 291 1.11 34.68 -4.73
CA VAL A 291 -0.31 34.34 -4.64
C VAL A 291 -0.72 34.11 -3.19
N LEU A 292 0.08 33.39 -2.39
CA LEU A 292 -0.18 33.19 -0.95
C LEU A 292 -0.12 34.50 -0.16
N GLY A 293 0.77 35.42 -0.54
CA GLY A 293 0.81 36.80 -0.04
C GLY A 293 -0.35 37.68 -0.50
N ASN A 294 -1.34 37.12 -1.22
CA ASN A 294 -2.53 37.79 -1.71
C ASN A 294 -2.23 38.93 -2.70
N GLU A 295 -1.11 38.86 -3.44
CA GLU A 295 -0.78 39.78 -4.53
C GLU A 295 -1.58 39.51 -5.82
N PHE A 296 -2.27 38.36 -5.89
CA PHE A 296 -3.13 37.96 -7.00
C PHE A 296 -4.42 37.34 -6.46
N THR A 297 -5.56 37.81 -6.93
CA THR A 297 -6.89 37.47 -6.42
C THR A 297 -7.76 36.79 -7.48
N PRO A 298 -8.93 36.22 -7.13
CA PRO A 298 -9.87 35.69 -8.11
C PRO A 298 -10.32 36.74 -9.16
N ASP A 299 -10.41 38.01 -8.76
CA ASP A 299 -10.76 39.09 -9.69
C ASP A 299 -9.67 39.32 -10.74
N ASP A 300 -8.40 39.27 -10.32
CA ASP A 300 -7.27 39.37 -11.23
C ASP A 300 -7.25 38.18 -12.19
N HIS A 301 -7.43 36.96 -11.68
CA HIS A 301 -7.54 35.76 -12.50
C HIS A 301 -8.62 35.92 -13.58
N ASP A 302 -9.83 36.31 -13.21
CA ASP A 302 -10.94 36.49 -14.15
C ASP A 302 -10.67 37.60 -15.16
N HIS A 303 -10.06 38.71 -14.72
CA HIS A 303 -9.64 39.79 -15.60
C HIS A 303 -8.65 39.30 -16.66
N TYR A 304 -7.57 38.62 -16.25
CA TYR A 304 -6.59 38.06 -17.18
C TYR A 304 -7.22 37.01 -18.09
N ALA A 305 -8.11 36.16 -17.57
CA ALA A 305 -8.79 35.13 -18.34
C ALA A 305 -9.69 35.68 -19.46
N VAL A 306 -10.20 36.90 -19.32
CA VAL A 306 -11.04 37.56 -20.34
C VAL A 306 -10.21 38.42 -21.30
N TYR A 307 -9.22 39.15 -20.77
CA TYR A 307 -8.58 40.24 -21.52
C TYR A 307 -7.14 39.97 -21.93
N PHE A 308 -6.48 38.96 -21.37
CA PHE A 308 -5.10 38.68 -21.74
C PHE A 308 -5.05 37.97 -23.11
N PRO A 309 -4.32 38.52 -24.09
CA PRO A 309 -4.34 38.00 -25.44
C PRO A 309 -3.57 36.66 -25.53
N PRO A 310 -4.18 35.59 -26.08
CA PRO A 310 -3.56 34.25 -26.10
C PRO A 310 -2.19 34.18 -26.79
N ASP A 311 -1.94 35.02 -27.80
CA ASP A 311 -0.67 35.09 -28.54
C ASP A 311 0.50 35.66 -27.72
N ARG A 312 0.24 36.18 -26.51
CA ARG A 312 1.26 36.68 -25.56
C ARG A 312 1.49 35.75 -24.37
N MET A 313 0.81 34.61 -24.32
CA MET A 313 1.04 33.63 -23.26
C MET A 313 2.38 32.91 -23.47
N ILE A 314 3.01 32.49 -22.38
CA ILE A 314 4.26 31.74 -22.39
C ILE A 314 3.95 30.25 -22.19
N PRO A 315 4.20 29.41 -23.22
CA PRO A 315 4.01 27.98 -23.11
C PRO A 315 5.14 27.35 -22.28
N THR A 316 4.81 26.78 -21.12
CA THR A 316 5.76 25.99 -20.30
C THR A 316 5.28 24.57 -20.12
N LEU A 317 6.22 23.64 -19.97
CA LEU A 317 5.91 22.32 -19.40
C LEU A 317 5.91 22.43 -17.87
N PRO A 318 5.12 21.60 -17.15
CA PRO A 318 5.42 21.33 -15.75
C PRO A 318 6.90 20.93 -15.64
N ALA A 319 7.63 21.59 -14.76
CA ALA A 319 9.05 21.31 -14.58
C ALA A 319 9.24 20.22 -13.53
N THR A 320 10.37 19.53 -13.62
CA THR A 320 10.92 18.69 -12.55
C THR A 320 12.37 19.11 -12.33
N THR A 321 12.90 18.84 -11.14
CA THR A 321 14.28 19.23 -10.86
C THR A 321 15.26 18.56 -11.82
N ARG A 322 16.25 19.32 -12.28
CA ARG A 322 17.40 18.80 -13.03
C ARG A 322 18.56 18.42 -12.13
N SER A 323 18.55 18.88 -10.88
CA SER A 323 19.59 18.60 -9.89
C SER A 323 18.90 18.06 -8.64
N PRO A 324 18.72 16.73 -8.53
CA PRO A 324 18.11 16.12 -7.34
C PRO A 324 18.78 16.62 -6.06
N CYS A 325 18.03 16.65 -4.97
CA CYS A 325 18.39 17.26 -3.68
C CYS A 325 18.34 18.79 -3.61
N SER A 326 18.07 19.48 -4.72
CA SER A 326 17.83 20.94 -4.70
C SER A 326 16.42 21.33 -4.22
N THR A 327 15.45 20.44 -4.39
CA THR A 327 14.03 20.67 -4.06
C THR A 327 13.52 19.79 -2.91
N VAL A 328 14.34 18.87 -2.41
CA VAL A 328 14.01 18.03 -1.26
C VAL A 328 15.16 18.03 -0.26
N ARG A 329 14.86 18.02 1.03
CA ARG A 329 15.87 18.00 2.10
C ARG A 329 15.42 17.10 3.24
N SER A 330 16.28 16.18 3.64
CA SER A 330 16.16 15.41 4.88
C SER A 330 16.75 16.22 6.04
N ASP A 331 16.07 16.27 7.18
CA ASP A 331 16.54 16.94 8.39
C ASP A 331 16.67 15.92 9.54
N PRO A 332 17.89 15.52 9.93
CA PRO A 332 18.12 14.53 10.99
C PRO A 332 17.91 15.08 12.40
N GLU A 333 17.94 16.40 12.61
CA GLU A 333 17.69 16.98 13.94
C GLU A 333 16.19 17.07 14.21
N GLY A 334 15.42 17.46 13.20
CA GLY A 334 13.97 17.56 13.27
C GLY A 334 13.20 16.30 12.86
N HIS A 335 13.88 15.28 12.31
CA HIS A 335 13.29 14.08 11.72
C HIS A 335 12.14 14.37 10.74
N TYR A 336 12.38 15.23 9.75
CA TYR A 336 11.40 15.57 8.71
C TYR A 336 12.03 15.64 7.32
N ILE A 337 11.18 15.51 6.29
CA ILE A 337 11.54 15.80 4.89
C ILE A 337 10.86 17.09 4.46
N GLU A 338 11.63 18.04 3.95
CA GLU A 338 11.13 19.26 3.30
C GLU A 338 10.93 19.02 1.80
N LEU A 339 9.79 19.48 1.28
CA LEU A 339 9.45 19.54 -0.14
C LEU A 339 9.38 21.01 -0.54
N ARG A 340 10.14 21.42 -1.55
CA ARG A 340 10.22 22.81 -2.00
C ARG A 340 9.93 22.94 -3.48
N ASN A 341 8.81 23.57 -3.82
CA ASN A 341 8.58 24.08 -5.17
C ASN A 341 9.29 25.44 -5.27
N PRO A 342 10.33 25.59 -6.10
CA PRO A 342 11.14 26.81 -6.16
C PRO A 342 10.36 27.99 -6.74
N ARG A 343 10.67 29.19 -6.25
CA ARG A 343 10.22 30.45 -6.87
C ARG A 343 10.74 30.59 -8.30
N SER A 344 10.01 31.36 -9.09
CA SER A 344 10.41 31.85 -10.40
C SER A 344 11.15 33.18 -10.32
N SER A 345 11.90 33.49 -11.37
CA SER A 345 12.45 34.82 -11.63
C SER A 345 12.33 35.15 -13.12
N PHE A 346 12.43 36.43 -13.50
CA PHE A 346 12.34 36.80 -14.92
C PHE A 346 13.44 36.11 -15.73
N GLY A 347 13.05 35.37 -16.77
CA GLY A 347 13.93 34.52 -17.57
C GLY A 347 14.18 33.10 -17.02
N ASP A 348 13.59 32.77 -15.87
CA ASP A 348 13.54 31.44 -15.26
C ASP A 348 12.13 31.20 -14.69
N GLU A 349 11.12 31.37 -15.53
CA GLU A 349 9.73 31.12 -15.20
C GLU A 349 9.45 29.61 -15.18
N ARG A 350 9.06 29.08 -14.02
CA ARG A 350 8.81 27.65 -13.84
C ARG A 350 7.70 27.35 -12.84
N LYS A 351 7.00 26.27 -13.12
CA LYS A 351 6.05 25.59 -12.23
C LYS A 351 6.58 24.17 -12.04
N GLU A 352 7.39 23.98 -11.01
CA GLU A 352 8.17 22.76 -10.81
C GLU A 352 7.51 21.87 -9.75
N ASN A 353 7.28 20.60 -10.11
CA ASN A 353 6.69 19.58 -9.23
C ASN A 353 7.76 18.94 -8.35
N VAL A 354 7.41 18.61 -7.10
CA VAL A 354 8.35 18.06 -6.12
C VAL A 354 7.70 16.93 -5.33
N GLY A 355 8.49 15.94 -4.93
CA GLY A 355 8.03 14.89 -4.02
C GLY A 355 9.11 13.88 -3.66
N VAL A 356 8.71 12.96 -2.79
CA VAL A 356 9.52 11.81 -2.38
C VAL A 356 8.67 10.54 -2.43
N ARG A 357 9.34 9.40 -2.59
CA ARG A 357 8.73 8.06 -2.63
C ARG A 357 9.43 7.12 -1.65
N SER A 358 8.68 6.30 -0.92
CA SER A 358 9.27 5.24 -0.10
C SER A 358 9.96 4.22 -0.99
N ARG A 359 11.16 3.78 -0.61
CA ARG A 359 11.92 2.83 -1.45
C ARG A 359 11.43 1.40 -1.28
N ASN A 360 10.94 1.04 -0.11
CA ASN A 360 10.24 -0.22 0.13
C ASN A 360 8.74 -0.02 -0.09
N GLY A 361 8.12 -0.95 -0.82
CA GLY A 361 6.68 -1.10 -0.82
C GLY A 361 6.22 -2.11 0.23
N LEU A 362 4.97 -1.95 0.66
CA LEU A 362 4.25 -2.88 1.54
C LEU A 362 2.95 -3.31 0.88
N LEU A 363 2.41 -4.45 1.31
CA LEU A 363 1.10 -4.94 0.89
C LEU A 363 0.12 -4.82 2.06
N TYR A 364 -0.90 -3.99 1.86
CA TYR A 364 -1.84 -3.52 2.89
C TYR A 364 -1.15 -2.71 3.99
N GLY A 365 -1.97 -2.15 4.87
CA GLY A 365 -1.52 -1.34 5.99
C GLY A 365 -2.39 -0.12 6.17
N ARG A 366 -2.32 0.43 7.37
CA ARG A 366 -2.83 1.77 7.66
C ARG A 366 -1.69 2.75 7.54
N HIS A 367 -1.59 3.40 6.40
CA HIS A 367 -0.58 4.41 6.12
C HIS A 367 -1.05 5.75 6.71
N ARG A 368 -0.44 6.18 7.81
CA ARG A 368 -0.66 7.49 8.41
C ARG A 368 0.52 8.41 8.13
N ILE A 369 0.22 9.59 7.61
CA ILE A 369 1.21 10.58 7.26
C ILE A 369 0.85 11.88 7.98
N LYS A 370 1.77 12.38 8.79
CA LYS A 370 1.69 13.69 9.43
C LYS A 370 2.43 14.69 8.55
N CYS A 371 1.72 15.68 8.02
CA CYS A 371 2.32 16.68 7.12
C CYS A 371 1.96 18.10 7.50
N ALA A 372 2.83 19.03 7.13
CA ALA A 372 2.55 20.45 7.01
C ALA A 372 2.80 20.86 5.54
N LEU A 373 1.83 20.56 4.67
CA LEU A 373 1.95 20.86 3.23
C LEU A 373 1.58 22.31 2.92
N THR A 374 1.94 22.79 1.73
CA THR A 374 1.66 24.16 1.31
C THR A 374 0.14 24.41 1.27
N PRO A 375 -0.38 25.52 1.84
CA PRO A 375 -1.76 25.95 1.63
C PRO A 375 -2.10 26.09 0.15
N LEU A 376 -3.32 25.71 -0.23
CA LEU A 376 -3.73 25.73 -1.64
C LEU A 376 -4.44 27.03 -1.99
N LEU A 377 -5.00 27.74 -1.00
CA LEU A 377 -5.74 28.98 -1.20
C LEU A 377 -5.06 30.13 -0.43
N ASN A 378 -5.14 31.34 -0.97
CA ASN A 378 -4.85 32.55 -0.20
C ASN A 378 -6.10 33.09 0.52
N ASP A 379 -5.97 34.19 1.26
CA ASP A 379 -7.09 34.80 2.00
C ASP A 379 -8.24 35.29 1.10
N SER A 380 -7.99 35.55 -0.18
CA SER A 380 -9.02 35.87 -1.17
C SER A 380 -9.71 34.64 -1.79
N GLY A 381 -9.27 33.42 -1.45
CA GLY A 381 -9.75 32.16 -2.04
C GLY A 381 -9.16 31.86 -3.41
N MET A 382 -8.06 32.52 -3.80
CA MET A 382 -7.34 32.24 -5.04
C MET A 382 -6.48 30.99 -4.86
N TRP A 383 -6.61 30.04 -5.80
CA TRP A 383 -5.78 28.85 -5.84
C TRP A 383 -4.35 29.16 -6.30
N VAL A 384 -3.37 28.59 -5.62
CA VAL A 384 -1.93 28.77 -5.93
C VAL A 384 -1.45 27.91 -7.11
N GLY A 385 -2.32 27.06 -7.65
CA GLY A 385 -2.01 26.18 -8.78
C GLY A 385 -1.46 24.81 -8.38
N LEU A 386 -1.39 24.50 -7.08
CA LEU A 386 -0.86 23.23 -6.55
C LEU A 386 -1.97 22.21 -6.24
N THR A 387 -1.66 20.95 -6.47
CA THR A 387 -2.29 19.78 -5.85
C THR A 387 -1.31 19.22 -4.82
N ASN A 388 -1.77 19.05 -3.59
CA ASN A 388 -1.05 18.27 -2.59
C ASN A 388 -1.53 16.82 -2.71
N ALA A 389 -0.62 15.87 -2.91
CA ALA A 389 -1.00 14.46 -3.08
C ALA A 389 -0.23 13.53 -2.15
N ILE A 390 -0.95 12.54 -1.62
CA ILE A 390 -0.42 11.42 -0.84
C ILE A 390 -0.99 10.16 -1.48
N TRP A 391 -0.16 9.28 -2.00
CA TRP A 391 -0.66 8.19 -2.82
C TRP A 391 0.19 6.94 -2.69
N LEU A 392 -0.41 5.80 -2.97
CA LEU A 392 0.27 4.52 -3.02
C LEU A 392 0.32 4.09 -4.49
N ILE A 393 1.49 3.72 -4.98
CA ILE A 393 1.66 3.21 -6.35
C ILE A 393 2.38 1.87 -6.35
N TYR A 394 2.00 0.95 -7.24
CA TYR A 394 2.67 -0.34 -7.40
C TYR A 394 4.19 -0.19 -7.53
N GLN A 395 4.94 -1.09 -6.88
CA GLN A 395 6.41 -1.06 -6.91
C GLN A 395 7.00 -1.66 -8.21
N GLY A 396 6.20 -2.39 -9.00
CA GLY A 396 6.71 -3.19 -10.12
C GLY A 396 7.56 -4.38 -9.67
N ALA A 397 7.28 -4.92 -8.48
CA ALA A 397 8.00 -6.07 -7.94
C ALA A 397 7.70 -7.35 -8.75
N PRO A 398 8.69 -8.22 -9.03
CA PRO A 398 8.47 -9.48 -9.74
C PRO A 398 7.34 -10.29 -9.11
N GLY A 399 6.49 -10.93 -9.92
CA GLY A 399 5.41 -11.81 -9.44
C GLY A 399 4.26 -11.13 -8.68
N ASN A 400 4.29 -9.80 -8.50
CA ASN A 400 3.21 -9.02 -7.90
C ASN A 400 2.20 -8.63 -8.98
N LEU A 401 1.32 -9.56 -9.30
CA LEU A 401 0.18 -9.32 -10.18
C LEU A 401 -1.10 -9.23 -9.34
N ARG A 402 -2.03 -8.37 -9.77
CA ARG A 402 -3.36 -8.28 -9.18
C ARG A 402 -4.11 -9.60 -9.27
N ARG A 403 -5.16 -9.78 -8.46
CA ARG A 403 -6.12 -10.90 -8.63
C ARG A 403 -6.61 -10.97 -10.07
N ILE A 404 -6.86 -12.18 -10.57
CA ILE A 404 -7.45 -12.38 -11.90
C ILE A 404 -8.77 -11.60 -11.99
N CYS A 405 -8.92 -10.78 -13.02
CA CYS A 405 -10.19 -10.24 -13.43
C CYS A 405 -10.84 -11.25 -14.39
N SER A 406 -11.86 -11.94 -13.90
CA SER A 406 -12.44 -13.15 -14.48
C SER A 406 -13.50 -12.90 -15.55
N LYS A 407 -14.15 -11.72 -15.57
CA LYS A 407 -15.15 -11.37 -16.58
C LYS A 407 -14.48 -11.09 -17.94
N ASP A 408 -13.95 -9.90 -18.15
CA ASP A 408 -13.38 -9.48 -19.43
C ASP A 408 -11.92 -9.01 -19.33
N GLY A 409 -11.34 -8.97 -18.12
CA GLY A 409 -9.96 -8.59 -17.87
C GLY A 409 -9.80 -7.14 -17.40
N TYR A 410 -8.55 -6.78 -17.10
CA TYR A 410 -8.12 -5.40 -16.88
C TYR A 410 -7.73 -4.74 -18.19
N MET A 411 -7.81 -3.42 -18.24
CA MET A 411 -7.13 -2.60 -19.24
C MET A 411 -5.62 -2.85 -19.18
N ALA A 412 -5.00 -3.19 -20.31
CA ALA A 412 -3.58 -3.57 -20.36
C ALA A 412 -2.63 -2.41 -20.10
N THR A 413 -3.03 -1.17 -20.42
CA THR A 413 -2.14 -0.01 -20.34
C THR A 413 -2.71 1.13 -19.51
N TYR A 414 -1.83 1.87 -18.83
CA TYR A 414 -2.19 3.06 -18.04
C TYR A 414 -2.84 4.18 -18.88
N TRP A 415 -2.49 4.27 -20.17
CA TRP A 415 -3.01 5.27 -21.10
C TRP A 415 -4.13 4.76 -22.01
N GLY A 416 -4.62 3.54 -21.76
CA GLY A 416 -5.59 2.89 -22.62
C GLY A 416 -6.88 3.67 -22.83
N GLY A 417 -7.73 3.20 -23.73
CA GLY A 417 -9.08 3.71 -23.92
C GLY A 417 -9.95 2.59 -24.48
N PRO A 418 -11.08 2.90 -25.12
CA PRO A 418 -11.99 1.88 -25.66
C PRO A 418 -11.34 0.85 -26.61
N ASP A 419 -10.17 1.17 -27.18
CA ASP A 419 -9.40 0.32 -28.08
C ASP A 419 -8.22 -0.42 -27.41
N ASP A 420 -8.05 -0.32 -26.09
CA ASP A 420 -6.97 -1.02 -25.37
C ASP A 420 -7.25 -2.52 -25.24
N ASP A 421 -6.19 -3.32 -25.21
CA ASP A 421 -6.33 -4.75 -24.98
C ASP A 421 -6.80 -5.01 -23.54
N ARG A 422 -7.60 -6.07 -23.35
CA ARG A 422 -7.92 -6.58 -22.01
C ARG A 422 -7.12 -7.82 -21.67
N VAL A 423 -6.53 -7.81 -20.49
CA VAL A 423 -5.67 -8.89 -19.97
C VAL A 423 -6.15 -9.39 -18.61
N PRO A 424 -6.06 -10.70 -18.30
CA PRO A 424 -6.59 -11.23 -17.04
C PRO A 424 -5.97 -10.63 -15.77
N GLN A 425 -4.71 -10.17 -15.85
CA GLN A 425 -3.96 -9.62 -14.71
C GLN A 425 -3.03 -8.51 -15.18
N VAL A 426 -2.83 -7.51 -14.31
CA VAL A 426 -1.83 -6.44 -14.44
C VAL A 426 -1.11 -6.29 -13.11
N ASP A 427 0.05 -5.63 -13.10
CA ASP A 427 0.75 -5.22 -11.88
C ASP A 427 0.35 -3.81 -11.42
N TYR A 428 -0.08 -2.95 -12.36
CA TYR A 428 -0.43 -1.56 -12.08
C TYR A 428 -1.55 -1.46 -11.03
N ALA A 429 -1.26 -0.69 -9.98
CA ALA A 429 -2.23 -0.30 -8.98
C ALA A 429 -1.84 1.05 -8.40
N GLU A 430 -2.85 1.81 -8.03
CA GLU A 430 -2.68 3.13 -7.45
C GLU A 430 -3.87 3.45 -6.54
N ILE A 431 -3.60 4.05 -5.38
CA ILE A 431 -4.59 4.53 -4.43
C ILE A 431 -4.22 5.96 -4.06
N ASP A 432 -5.07 6.92 -4.41
CA ASP A 432 -4.75 8.33 -4.30
C ASP A 432 -5.50 9.05 -3.20
N PHE A 433 -4.81 10.05 -2.68
CA PHE A 433 -5.30 11.10 -1.80
C PHE A 433 -4.87 12.44 -2.42
N GLU A 434 -5.62 12.94 -3.40
CA GLU A 434 -5.32 14.19 -4.08
C GLU A 434 -6.14 15.34 -3.49
N ILE A 435 -5.48 16.43 -3.12
CA ILE A 435 -6.10 17.58 -2.46
C ILE A 435 -5.87 18.81 -3.32
N LEU A 436 -6.95 19.39 -3.84
CA LEU A 436 -6.90 20.43 -4.85
C LEU A 436 -8.16 21.29 -4.91
N LYS A 437 -8.11 22.40 -5.65
CA LYS A 437 -9.27 23.21 -5.97
C LYS A 437 -9.94 22.72 -7.25
N THR A 438 -11.08 22.04 -7.12
CA THR A 438 -11.85 21.45 -8.25
C THR A 438 -13.36 21.53 -7.95
N PRO A 439 -14.28 21.43 -8.95
CA PRO A 439 -15.73 21.48 -8.72
C PRO A 439 -16.22 20.37 -7.78
N PRO A 440 -17.42 20.52 -7.20
CA PRO A 440 -18.01 19.44 -6.43
C PRO A 440 -18.18 18.22 -7.33
N TYR A 441 -18.03 17.04 -6.74
CA TYR A 441 -18.20 15.80 -7.47
C TYR A 441 -19.66 15.62 -7.88
N CYS A 442 -19.88 15.04 -9.07
CA CYS A 442 -21.22 14.73 -9.57
C CYS A 442 -22.14 15.96 -9.70
N PRO A 443 -21.83 16.96 -10.55
CA PRO A 443 -22.71 18.11 -10.71
C PRO A 443 -24.06 17.69 -11.32
N ASP A 444 -25.15 18.28 -10.83
CA ASP A 444 -26.53 18.08 -11.34
C ASP A 444 -26.72 18.46 -12.82
N ASN A 445 -25.71 19.08 -13.45
CA ASN A 445 -25.79 19.73 -14.76
C ASN A 445 -24.63 19.31 -15.67
N ALA A 446 -24.93 19.23 -16.97
CA ALA A 446 -24.08 18.78 -18.09
C ALA A 446 -22.57 18.91 -17.87
N PHE A 447 -21.86 17.80 -18.10
CA PHE A 447 -20.41 17.74 -18.17
C PHE A 447 -19.95 18.03 -19.61
N PRO A 448 -18.91 18.87 -19.83
CA PRO A 448 -18.22 19.70 -18.82
C PRO A 448 -19.10 20.88 -18.35
N PRO A 449 -18.90 21.40 -17.13
CA PRO A 449 -19.75 22.45 -16.58
C PRO A 449 -19.82 23.67 -17.50
N PHE A 450 -21.04 24.05 -17.89
CA PHE A 450 -21.29 25.21 -18.75
C PHE A 450 -20.92 26.51 -18.01
N ARG A 451 -19.98 27.26 -18.57
CA ARG A 451 -19.67 28.63 -18.11
C ARG A 451 -20.34 29.60 -19.06
N ALA A 452 -21.25 30.42 -18.53
CA ALA A 452 -21.85 31.49 -19.31
C ALA A 452 -20.74 32.43 -19.82
N GLN A 453 -20.72 32.69 -21.13
CA GLN A 453 -19.82 33.68 -21.72
C GLN A 453 -20.10 35.05 -21.12
N THR A 454 -19.06 35.68 -20.59
CA THR A 454 -19.07 37.05 -20.10
C THR A 454 -18.86 38.04 -21.26
N TRP A 455 -19.58 39.16 -21.23
CA TRP A 455 -19.55 40.18 -22.29
C TRP A 455 -18.53 41.27 -21.97
N THR A 456 -17.88 41.81 -23.00
CA THR A 456 -16.70 42.68 -22.91
C THR A 456 -17.06 44.17 -22.75
N ASP A 457 -17.42 44.62 -21.53
CA ASP A 457 -17.32 46.03 -21.15
C ASP A 457 -16.25 46.19 -20.06
N HIS A 458 -15.11 46.80 -20.41
CA HIS A 458 -14.02 47.03 -19.47
C HIS A 458 -14.42 47.90 -18.26
N GLY A 459 -15.47 48.72 -18.38
CA GLY A 459 -15.96 49.61 -17.33
C GLY A 459 -16.92 48.97 -16.33
N ASP A 460 -17.50 47.80 -16.63
CA ASP A 460 -18.44 47.10 -15.76
C ASP A 460 -17.88 45.77 -15.29
N ARG A 461 -17.41 45.73 -14.03
CA ARG A 461 -16.90 44.49 -13.40
C ARG A 461 -17.86 43.31 -13.54
N ASN A 462 -19.17 43.53 -13.43
CA ASN A 462 -20.15 42.45 -13.51
C ASN A 462 -20.27 41.83 -14.90
N SER A 463 -19.76 42.52 -15.93
CA SER A 463 -19.81 42.06 -17.32
C SER A 463 -18.76 40.99 -17.60
N TRP A 464 -17.58 41.08 -16.95
CA TRP A 464 -16.42 40.21 -17.18
C TRP A 464 -16.06 39.31 -15.99
N SER A 465 -16.38 39.69 -14.75
CA SER A 465 -16.22 38.82 -13.59
C SER A 465 -17.08 37.57 -13.80
N ARG A 466 -16.51 36.38 -13.65
CA ARG A 466 -17.31 35.17 -13.76
C ARG A 466 -18.24 35.18 -12.55
N LYS A 467 -19.56 35.30 -12.78
CA LYS A 467 -20.60 35.16 -11.73
C LYS A 467 -20.53 33.81 -10.99
N SER A 468 -19.69 32.90 -11.48
CA SER A 468 -19.45 31.54 -10.99
C SER A 468 -18.16 31.41 -10.15
N SER A 469 -17.69 32.45 -9.45
CA SER A 469 -16.69 32.22 -8.39
C SER A 469 -17.21 31.06 -7.54
N ASP A 470 -16.49 29.95 -7.52
CA ASP A 470 -16.92 28.74 -6.82
C ASP A 470 -17.55 29.13 -5.48
N PRO A 471 -18.85 28.88 -5.22
CA PRO A 471 -19.52 29.34 -4.01
C PRO A 471 -18.84 28.79 -2.74
N ARG A 472 -17.99 27.78 -2.93
CA ARG A 472 -17.11 27.17 -1.94
C ARG A 472 -15.77 27.88 -1.88
N ARG A 473 -15.76 29.20 -1.71
CA ARG A 473 -14.55 30.05 -1.79
C ARG A 473 -13.36 29.47 -1.00
N ASP A 474 -13.59 29.11 0.26
CA ASP A 474 -12.56 28.65 1.19
C ASP A 474 -12.41 27.11 1.23
N LEU A 475 -13.22 26.38 0.44
CA LEU A 475 -13.14 24.93 0.38
C LEU A 475 -12.20 24.47 -0.73
N ILE A 476 -11.48 23.43 -0.39
CA ILE A 476 -10.73 22.56 -1.29
C ILE A 476 -11.42 21.20 -1.31
N THR A 477 -11.06 20.41 -2.28
CA THR A 477 -11.59 19.07 -2.47
C THR A 477 -10.52 18.06 -2.11
N VAL A 478 -10.91 17.10 -1.29
CA VAL A 478 -10.19 15.88 -1.00
C VAL A 478 -10.74 14.79 -1.91
N ALA A 479 -9.95 14.38 -2.91
CA ALA A 479 -10.28 13.32 -3.85
C ALA A 479 -9.61 12.00 -3.42
N CYS A 480 -10.43 10.96 -3.26
CA CYS A 480 -10.01 9.62 -2.91
C CYS A 480 -10.22 8.73 -4.13
N THR A 481 -9.16 8.22 -4.73
CA THR A 481 -9.22 7.47 -6.00
C THR A 481 -8.63 6.08 -5.83
N ASN A 482 -9.30 5.07 -6.38
CA ASN A 482 -8.75 3.73 -6.55
C ASN A 482 -8.62 3.41 -8.04
N TRP A 483 -7.40 3.14 -8.50
CA TRP A 483 -7.14 2.69 -9.86
C TRP A 483 -7.32 1.17 -9.94
N ASP A 484 -8.54 0.77 -10.31
CA ASP A 484 -8.91 -0.63 -10.46
C ASP A 484 -8.71 -1.18 -11.88
N MET A 485 -8.13 -0.35 -12.76
CA MET A 485 -7.81 -0.67 -14.14
C MET A 485 -9.01 -1.18 -14.92
N ALA A 486 -10.20 -0.68 -14.55
CA ALA A 486 -11.50 -1.02 -15.14
C ALA A 486 -11.83 -2.52 -15.14
N CYS A 487 -11.41 -3.26 -14.11
CA CYS A 487 -11.85 -4.64 -13.93
C CYS A 487 -13.34 -4.70 -13.58
N HIS A 488 -14.10 -5.44 -14.38
CA HIS A 488 -15.55 -5.53 -14.25
C HIS A 488 -16.02 -6.57 -13.23
N ASP A 489 -15.12 -7.31 -12.58
CA ASP A 489 -15.47 -8.36 -11.61
C ASP A 489 -16.41 -7.92 -10.47
N PRO A 490 -16.20 -6.75 -9.81
CA PRO A 490 -17.09 -6.29 -8.75
C PRO A 490 -18.57 -6.30 -9.18
N GLU A 491 -19.46 -6.77 -8.32
CA GLU A 491 -20.88 -6.89 -8.65
C GLU A 491 -21.55 -5.54 -8.91
N GLY A 492 -21.13 -4.52 -8.18
CA GLY A 492 -21.56 -3.13 -8.29
C GLY A 492 -20.67 -2.26 -9.18
N PHE A 493 -19.93 -2.85 -10.12
CA PHE A 493 -19.21 -2.07 -11.13
C PHE A 493 -20.20 -1.26 -11.98
N ASP A 494 -20.08 0.07 -11.99
CA ASP A 494 -20.96 0.93 -12.79
C ASP A 494 -20.29 2.28 -13.16
N VAL A 495 -20.93 3.02 -14.05
CA VAL A 495 -20.52 4.32 -14.63
C VAL A 495 -21.41 5.44 -14.10
N GLY A 496 -20.85 6.63 -13.95
CA GLY A 496 -21.55 7.77 -13.36
C GLY A 496 -21.53 7.69 -11.84
N CYS A 497 -22.47 8.38 -11.20
CA CYS A 497 -22.45 8.60 -9.75
C CYS A 497 -23.34 7.64 -8.99
N HIS A 498 -22.75 6.88 -8.07
CA HIS A 498 -23.43 5.84 -7.31
C HIS A 498 -23.18 5.97 -5.81
N PRO A 499 -24.23 5.96 -4.98
CA PRO A 499 -24.07 6.04 -3.54
C PRO A 499 -23.50 4.73 -2.98
N LEU A 500 -22.55 4.85 -2.07
CA LEU A 500 -22.02 3.76 -1.25
C LEU A 500 -22.17 4.17 0.22
N VAL A 501 -22.89 3.36 0.99
CA VAL A 501 -23.15 3.61 2.41
C VAL A 501 -22.09 2.91 3.26
N TRP A 502 -21.56 3.63 4.25
CA TRP A 502 -20.66 3.09 5.25
C TRP A 502 -20.91 3.78 6.60
N GLY A 503 -21.33 2.99 7.59
CA GLY A 503 -21.85 3.52 8.85
C GLY A 503 -23.03 4.46 8.59
N ASP A 504 -22.95 5.67 9.14
CA ASP A 504 -23.95 6.73 8.95
C ASP A 504 -23.63 7.68 7.77
N SER A 505 -22.55 7.40 7.03
CA SER A 505 -22.09 8.22 5.91
C SER A 505 -22.49 7.63 4.56
N THR A 506 -22.75 8.49 3.59
CA THR A 506 -22.93 8.12 2.18
C THR A 506 -21.85 8.79 1.34
N PHE A 507 -21.11 7.99 0.59
CA PHE A 507 -20.08 8.46 -0.33
C PHE A 507 -20.57 8.27 -1.77
N LEU A 508 -20.22 9.19 -2.68
CA LEU A 508 -20.58 9.09 -4.09
C LEU A 508 -19.38 8.59 -4.89
N ASN A 509 -19.41 7.32 -5.28
CA ASN A 509 -18.47 6.77 -6.25
C ASN A 509 -18.78 7.35 -7.62
N HIS A 510 -17.75 7.72 -8.39
CA HIS A 510 -17.95 7.91 -9.80
C HIS A 510 -16.81 7.42 -10.69
N ARG A 511 -17.24 6.93 -11.85
CA ARG A 511 -16.41 6.48 -12.96
C ARG A 511 -16.92 7.16 -14.23
N TRP A 512 -16.02 7.66 -15.07
CA TRP A 512 -16.40 8.40 -16.28
C TRP A 512 -17.09 7.54 -17.34
N ASP A 513 -16.60 6.33 -17.56
CA ASP A 513 -17.11 5.36 -18.52
C ASP A 513 -16.65 3.94 -18.15
N HIS A 514 -17.07 2.92 -18.90
CA HIS A 514 -16.80 1.51 -18.57
C HIS A 514 -15.33 1.09 -18.74
N ASP A 515 -14.52 1.89 -19.43
CA ASP A 515 -13.09 1.65 -19.70
C ASP A 515 -12.19 2.61 -18.89
N TYR A 516 -12.78 3.58 -18.19
CA TYR A 516 -12.07 4.49 -17.31
C TYR A 516 -11.51 3.71 -16.11
N ARG A 517 -10.20 3.79 -15.93
CA ARG A 517 -9.39 2.91 -15.05
C ARG A 517 -9.50 3.16 -13.56
N ALA A 518 -10.26 4.16 -13.14
CA ALA A 518 -10.34 4.55 -11.74
C ALA A 518 -11.77 4.86 -11.29
N VAL A 519 -12.00 4.65 -10.00
CA VAL A 519 -13.18 5.16 -9.30
C VAL A 519 -12.70 6.25 -8.36
N THR A 520 -13.37 7.40 -8.35
CA THR A 520 -13.05 8.50 -7.45
C THR A 520 -14.24 8.77 -6.54
N GLN A 521 -13.96 9.28 -5.34
CA GLN A 521 -14.90 9.97 -4.47
C GLN A 521 -14.31 11.33 -4.17
N LYS A 522 -15.15 12.35 -3.94
CA LYS A 522 -14.67 13.62 -3.41
C LYS A 522 -15.47 14.07 -2.20
N SER A 523 -14.76 14.67 -1.26
CA SER A 523 -15.33 15.41 -0.15
C SER A 523 -14.72 16.81 -0.11
N ASP A 524 -15.46 17.78 0.42
CA ASP A 524 -14.94 19.14 0.59
C ASP A 524 -14.35 19.30 2.00
N ALA A 525 -13.31 20.12 2.12
CA ALA A 525 -12.66 20.49 3.37
C ALA A 525 -12.21 21.96 3.32
N LEU A 526 -12.02 22.60 4.46
CA LEU A 526 -11.47 23.95 4.51
C LEU A 526 -9.95 23.90 4.29
N ASP A 527 -9.42 24.78 3.43
CA ASP A 527 -7.97 24.87 3.20
C ASP A 527 -7.22 25.16 4.51
N LYS A 528 -7.75 26.09 5.30
CA LYS A 528 -7.22 26.47 6.61
C LYS A 528 -7.26 25.35 7.66
N GLU A 529 -8.25 24.45 7.59
CA GLU A 529 -8.30 23.28 8.48
C GLU A 529 -7.11 22.37 8.23
N LEU A 530 -6.76 22.16 6.96
CA LEU A 530 -5.75 21.20 6.54
C LEU A 530 -4.33 21.77 6.56
N PHE A 531 -4.16 23.07 6.29
CA PHE A 531 -2.83 23.63 5.95
C PHE A 531 -2.41 24.92 6.72
N ASP A 532 -3.28 25.58 7.50
CA ASP A 532 -2.86 26.75 8.31
C ASP A 532 -2.21 26.34 9.66
N GLY A 533 -2.40 25.08 10.09
CA GLY A 533 -1.87 24.55 11.34
C GLY A 533 -0.39 24.14 11.27
N GLU A 534 0.18 23.74 12.42
CA GLU A 534 1.54 23.17 12.45
C GLU A 534 1.65 21.87 11.67
N HIS A 535 0.55 21.11 11.56
CA HIS A 535 0.43 19.88 10.79
C HIS A 535 -1.03 19.43 10.70
N TYR A 536 -1.27 18.44 9.83
CA TYR A 536 -2.49 17.64 9.77
C TYR A 536 -2.14 16.18 9.46
N TRP A 537 -3.02 15.27 9.81
CA TRP A 537 -2.86 13.84 9.54
C TRP A 537 -3.74 13.39 8.39
N PHE A 538 -3.16 12.53 7.55
CA PHE A 538 -3.80 11.88 6.42
C PHE A 538 -3.60 10.38 6.55
N GLU A 539 -4.64 9.61 6.29
CA GLU A 539 -4.63 8.15 6.43
C GLU A 539 -5.22 7.45 5.22
N ILE A 540 -4.51 6.45 4.71
CA ILE A 540 -5.01 5.42 3.79
C ILE A 540 -4.98 4.09 4.54
N ASP A 541 -6.15 3.61 4.97
CA ASP A 541 -6.34 2.27 5.57
C ASP A 541 -6.72 1.30 4.44
N TRP A 542 -5.71 0.65 3.88
CA TRP A 542 -5.84 -0.26 2.75
C TRP A 542 -5.82 -1.71 3.23
N ARG A 543 -6.93 -2.40 2.98
CA ARG A 543 -7.21 -3.77 3.44
C ARG A 543 -7.48 -4.70 2.25
N PRO A 544 -7.52 -6.03 2.47
CA PRO A 544 -7.76 -6.99 1.38
C PRO A 544 -9.04 -6.79 0.57
N THR A 545 -10.08 -6.20 1.17
CA THR A 545 -11.43 -6.06 0.62
C THR A 545 -11.98 -4.63 0.65
N GLU A 546 -11.24 -3.67 1.20
CA GLU A 546 -11.70 -2.28 1.32
C GLU A 546 -10.54 -1.28 1.44
N ILE A 547 -10.84 -0.02 1.14
CA ILE A 547 -9.95 1.14 1.33
C ILE A 547 -10.75 2.21 2.06
N ILE A 548 -10.18 2.76 3.13
CA ILE A 548 -10.79 3.84 3.91
C ILE A 548 -9.79 5.01 3.98
N TRP A 549 -10.26 6.21 3.64
CA TRP A 549 -9.46 7.42 3.71
C TRP A 549 -9.92 8.27 4.89
N ARG A 550 -8.97 8.75 5.70
CA ARG A 550 -9.27 9.62 6.86
C ARG A 550 -8.34 10.82 6.92
N ILE A 551 -8.83 11.91 7.51
CA ILE A 551 -8.03 13.08 7.86
C ILE A 551 -8.39 13.61 9.23
N GLY A 552 -7.44 14.21 9.94
CA GLY A 552 -7.70 14.80 11.25
C GLY A 552 -6.50 15.56 11.83
N PRO A 553 -6.72 16.33 12.91
CA PRO A 553 -5.64 17.05 13.59
C PRO A 553 -4.69 16.10 14.33
N ASP A 554 -5.15 14.91 14.70
CA ASP A 554 -4.35 13.83 15.32
C ASP A 554 -4.98 12.46 15.05
N PRO A 555 -4.27 11.35 15.33
CA PRO A 555 -4.76 9.99 15.04
C PRO A 555 -6.04 9.56 15.76
N ASP A 556 -6.37 10.17 16.91
CA ASP A 556 -7.56 9.83 17.69
C ASP A 556 -8.78 10.65 17.24
N HIS A 557 -8.58 11.71 16.45
CA HIS A 557 -9.63 12.63 15.99
C HIS A 557 -9.75 12.70 14.47
N MET A 558 -9.50 11.60 13.76
CA MET A 558 -9.68 11.55 12.31
C MET A 558 -11.13 11.30 11.89
N ARG A 559 -11.59 12.01 10.85
CA ARG A 559 -12.86 11.77 10.15
C ARG A 559 -12.66 11.04 8.84
N VAL A 560 -13.60 10.18 8.48
CA VAL A 560 -13.59 9.47 7.19
C VAL A 560 -14.01 10.43 6.07
N VAL A 561 -13.24 10.44 4.99
CA VAL A 561 -13.45 11.30 3.81
C VAL A 561 -13.62 10.53 2.50
N GLY A 562 -13.35 9.23 2.52
CA GLY A 562 -13.63 8.30 1.43
C GLY A 562 -13.71 6.87 1.93
N TYR A 563 -14.47 6.05 1.22
CA TYR A 563 -14.63 4.62 1.48
C TYR A 563 -14.95 3.86 0.20
N MET A 564 -14.19 2.80 -0.10
CA MET A 564 -14.49 1.88 -1.21
C MET A 564 -14.29 0.44 -0.76
N ASN A 565 -15.02 -0.50 -1.38
CA ASN A 565 -14.89 -1.93 -1.10
C ASN A 565 -14.95 -2.78 -2.37
N ASP A 566 -14.65 -4.07 -2.21
CA ASP A 566 -14.57 -5.05 -3.28
C ASP A 566 -15.89 -5.33 -4.01
N GLN A 567 -17.02 -4.79 -3.52
CA GLN A 567 -18.31 -4.88 -4.18
C GLN A 567 -18.43 -3.88 -5.34
N VAL A 568 -17.75 -2.74 -5.29
CA VAL A 568 -17.89 -1.65 -6.29
C VAL A 568 -16.63 -1.42 -7.13
N THR A 569 -15.47 -1.88 -6.66
CA THR A 569 -14.19 -1.66 -7.33
C THR A 569 -13.22 -2.80 -7.02
N SER A 570 -12.30 -3.13 -7.93
CA SER A 570 -11.26 -4.12 -7.65
C SER A 570 -10.23 -3.52 -6.70
N ILE A 571 -10.12 -4.10 -5.50
CA ILE A 571 -9.17 -3.65 -4.47
C ILE A 571 -7.77 -4.20 -4.80
N PRO A 572 -6.74 -3.34 -4.89
CA PRO A 572 -5.38 -3.78 -5.15
C PRO A 572 -4.87 -4.79 -4.13
N ASN A 573 -4.08 -5.77 -4.59
CA ASN A 573 -3.40 -6.76 -3.75
C ASN A 573 -1.93 -6.98 -4.15
N VAL A 574 -1.29 -5.93 -4.67
CA VAL A 574 0.12 -5.88 -5.09
C VAL A 574 0.92 -4.97 -4.17
N GLN A 575 2.21 -5.22 -3.96
CA GLN A 575 3.04 -4.35 -3.11
C GLN A 575 3.16 -2.92 -3.68
N MET A 576 2.90 -1.90 -2.84
CA MET A 576 2.88 -0.49 -3.25
C MET A 576 3.79 0.39 -2.39
N GLN A 577 4.35 1.44 -3.00
CA GLN A 577 5.20 2.46 -2.38
C GLN A 577 4.38 3.72 -2.08
N LEU A 578 4.66 4.36 -0.94
CA LEU A 578 4.09 5.65 -0.57
C LEU A 578 4.78 6.78 -1.33
N ILE A 579 4.01 7.72 -1.87
CA ILE A 579 4.48 8.97 -2.47
C ILE A 579 3.79 10.14 -1.78
N VAL A 580 4.56 11.21 -1.55
CA VAL A 580 4.03 12.51 -1.12
C VAL A 580 4.59 13.60 -2.04
N THR A 581 3.72 14.38 -2.65
CA THR A 581 4.06 15.36 -3.69
C THR A 581 3.31 16.68 -3.53
N GLN A 582 3.90 17.75 -4.09
CA GLN A 582 3.26 19.04 -4.35
C GLN A 582 3.42 19.35 -5.83
N GLU A 583 2.31 19.36 -6.57
CA GLU A 583 2.32 19.32 -8.04
C GLU A 583 1.51 20.47 -8.63
N PHE A 584 2.10 21.18 -9.60
CA PHE A 584 1.34 22.07 -10.44
C PHE A 584 0.51 21.24 -11.42
N HIS A 585 -0.81 21.27 -11.25
CA HIS A 585 -1.71 20.36 -11.95
C HIS A 585 -2.30 21.01 -13.20
N ASN A 586 -2.48 20.23 -14.26
CA ASN A 586 -3.16 20.69 -15.47
C ASN A 586 -4.68 20.61 -15.28
N THR A 587 -5.35 21.75 -15.27
CA THR A 587 -6.81 21.84 -15.05
C THR A 587 -7.65 21.15 -16.12
N LYS A 588 -7.06 20.76 -17.26
CA LYS A 588 -7.72 19.88 -18.25
C LYS A 588 -8.00 18.47 -17.72
N TRP A 589 -7.24 18.00 -16.72
CA TRP A 589 -7.41 16.70 -16.08
C TRP A 589 -8.52 16.69 -15.03
N TRP A 590 -8.88 17.88 -14.52
CA TRP A 590 -10.04 18.09 -13.65
C TRP A 590 -11.03 19.05 -14.30
N PRO A 591 -11.80 18.59 -15.30
CA PRO A 591 -12.66 19.47 -16.06
C PRO A 591 -13.62 20.23 -15.16
N GLY A 592 -13.63 21.55 -15.35
CA GLY A 592 -14.45 22.46 -14.57
C GLY A 592 -13.73 23.16 -13.41
N SER A 593 -12.45 22.89 -13.13
CA SER A 593 -11.66 23.63 -12.12
C SER A 593 -11.89 25.15 -12.19
N PRO A 594 -12.27 25.82 -11.09
CA PRO A 594 -12.73 27.21 -11.13
C PRO A 594 -11.65 28.17 -11.68
N PHE A 595 -10.39 27.85 -11.44
CA PHE A 595 -9.23 28.57 -11.92
C PHE A 595 -8.55 27.77 -13.03
N ASP A 596 -8.16 28.43 -14.11
CA ASP A 596 -7.39 27.81 -15.18
C ASP A 596 -5.90 28.04 -14.89
N GLN A 597 -5.13 26.95 -14.89
CA GLN A 597 -3.73 26.93 -14.50
C GLN A 597 -2.88 27.95 -15.26
N GLY A 598 -3.22 28.25 -16.51
CA GLY A 598 -2.53 29.23 -17.34
C GLY A 598 -2.67 30.67 -16.84
N PHE A 599 -3.75 31.00 -16.15
CA PHE A 599 -3.98 32.33 -15.60
C PHE A 599 -3.59 32.45 -14.12
N VAL A 600 -3.08 31.37 -13.51
CA VAL A 600 -2.40 31.43 -12.22
C VAL A 600 -0.94 31.87 -12.44
N PRO A 601 -0.44 32.91 -11.77
CA PRO A 601 0.93 33.40 -11.93
C PRO A 601 2.00 32.34 -11.64
N PHE A 602 3.21 32.58 -12.13
CA PHE A 602 4.40 31.90 -11.64
C PHE A 602 4.69 32.31 -10.19
N PRO A 603 5.17 31.40 -9.33
CA PRO A 603 5.35 31.68 -7.91
C PRO A 603 6.50 32.66 -7.66
N ALA A 604 6.25 33.78 -6.99
CA ALA A 604 7.31 34.72 -6.58
C ALA A 604 8.11 34.25 -5.34
N LYS A 605 7.58 33.28 -4.61
CA LYS A 605 8.16 32.69 -3.39
C LYS A 605 8.27 31.18 -3.55
N ASP A 606 9.16 30.57 -2.77
CA ASP A 606 9.20 29.12 -2.68
C ASP A 606 7.93 28.66 -1.95
N TYR A 607 7.28 27.63 -2.46
CA TYR A 607 6.23 26.92 -1.72
C TYR A 607 6.88 25.73 -1.02
N VAL A 608 6.65 25.61 0.29
CA VAL A 608 7.36 24.68 1.16
C VAL A 608 6.36 23.83 1.93
N GLY A 609 6.44 22.53 1.72
CA GLY A 609 5.75 21.51 2.53
C GLY A 609 6.74 20.68 3.34
N ARG A 610 6.24 20.01 4.38
CA ARG A 610 7.02 19.08 5.20
C ARG A 610 6.26 17.81 5.51
N ILE A 611 6.96 16.68 5.42
CA ILE A 611 6.53 15.40 5.96
C ILE A 611 7.19 15.26 7.32
N LEU A 612 6.39 15.12 8.37
CA LEU A 612 6.84 15.18 9.76
C LEU A 612 6.83 13.81 10.44
N GLU A 613 5.98 12.89 9.98
CA GLU A 613 5.93 11.52 10.47
C GLU A 613 5.26 10.61 9.43
N VAL A 614 5.75 9.38 9.31
CA VAL A 614 5.09 8.31 8.57
C VAL A 614 5.01 7.08 9.47
N VAL A 615 3.80 6.55 9.64
CA VAL A 615 3.55 5.32 10.40
C VAL A 615 2.69 4.40 9.56
N ILE A 616 3.09 3.14 9.45
CA ILE A 616 2.33 2.10 8.76
C ILE A 616 2.10 0.96 9.75
N GLU A 617 0.85 0.66 10.07
CA GLU A 617 0.45 -0.35 11.08
C GLU A 617 -0.55 -1.37 10.57
#